data_AF-A0A963X3G0-F1
#
_entry.id   AF-A0A963X3G0-F1
#
_cell.length_a   1.000
_cell.length_b   1.000
_cell.length_c   1.000
_cell.angle_alpha   90.00
_cell.angle_beta   90.00
_cell.angle_gamma   90.00
#
_symmetry.space_group_name_H-M   'P 1'
#
loop_
_entity.id
_entity.type
_entity.pdbx_description
1 polymer ?
#
loop_
_entity_poly.entity_id
_entity_poly.type
_entity_poly.pdbx_seq_one_letter_code
_entity_poly.pdbx_strand_id
1 'polypeptide(L)' 'MTKTRVAVLISGRGSNMSALIGAATDPSYPAEIVRVISNVPGAGGLAAAEIAGVE' A
#
# COMPACT_ATOMS: atom_id res chain seq x y z
N MET A 1 -13.43 -14.12 -7.20
CA MET A 1 -12.98 -13.15 -8.21
C MET A 1 -11.48 -12.94 -8.02
N THR A 2 -10.73 -12.74 -9.09
CA THR A 2 -9.31 -12.35 -8.99
C THR A 2 -9.23 -10.92 -8.46
N LYS A 3 -8.43 -10.67 -7.41
CA LYS A 3 -8.24 -9.32 -6.87
C LYS A 3 -7.52 -8.44 -7.90
N THR A 4 -7.94 -7.18 -8.02
CA THR A 4 -7.25 -6.18 -8.86
C THR A 4 -5.91 -5.83 -8.20
N ARG A 5 -4.81 -6.00 -8.94
CA ARG A 5 -3.48 -5.61 -8.47
C ARG A 5 -3.33 -4.09 -8.55
N VAL A 6 -3.03 -3.46 -7.43
CA VAL A 6 -2.92 -1.99 -7.31
C VAL A 6 -1.52 -1.60 -6.85
N ALA A 7 -0.94 -0.62 -7.52
CA ALA A 7 0.24 0.11 -7.05
C ALA A 7 -0.19 1.46 -6.48
N VAL A 8 0.39 1.88 -5.36
CA VAL A 8 0.08 3.16 -4.71
C VAL A 8 1.28 4.08 -4.79
N LEU A 9 1.07 5.30 -5.29
CA LEU A 9 2.10 6.35 -5.32
C LEU A 9 1.92 7.30 -4.13
N ILE A 10 3.01 7.58 -3.41
CA ILE A 10 3.01 8.43 -2.21
C ILE A 10 4.14 9.46 -2.24
N SER A 11 4.02 10.51 -1.43
CA SER A 11 5.07 11.52 -1.23
C SER A 11 5.32 11.86 0.25
N GLY A 12 4.77 11.08 1.20
CA GLY A 12 4.83 11.42 2.62
C GLY A 12 4.48 10.25 3.56
N ARG A 13 3.80 10.53 4.67
CA ARG A 13 3.53 9.55 5.75
C ARG A 13 2.70 8.32 5.33
N GLY A 14 1.95 8.40 4.23
CA GLY A 14 1.23 7.25 3.68
C GLY A 14 -0.04 6.83 4.43
N SER A 15 -0.69 7.69 5.22
CA SER A 15 -1.87 7.31 6.01
C SER A 15 -3.01 6.68 5.17
N ASN A 16 -3.29 7.21 3.98
CA ASN A 16 -4.29 6.62 3.08
C ASN A 16 -3.83 5.27 2.52
N MET A 17 -2.54 5.13 2.20
CA MET A 17 -1.96 3.89 1.72
C MET A 17 -2.04 2.80 2.80
N SER A 18 -1.72 3.12 4.06
CA SER A 18 -1.86 2.20 5.19
C SER A 18 -3.32 1.78 5.42
N ALA A 19 -4.28 2.70 5.27
CA ALA A 19 -5.70 2.37 5.37
C ALA A 19 -6.16 1.42 4.24
N LEU A 20 -5.68 1.64 3.00
CA LEU A 20 -5.96 0.76 1.86
C LEU A 20 -5.35 -0.64 2.03
N ILE A 21 -4.09 -0.72 2.51
CA ILE A 21 -3.45 -2.00 2.84
C ILE A 21 -4.26 -2.73 3.91
N GLY A 22 -4.67 -2.03 4.97
CA GLY A 22 -5.51 -2.60 6.03
C GLY A 22 -6.83 -3.13 5.49
N ALA A 23 -7.52 -2.36 4.64
CA ALA A 23 -8.77 -2.81 4.00
C ALA A 23 -8.55 -4.03 3.09
N ALA A 24 -7.42 -4.09 2.38
CA ALA A 24 -7.09 -5.20 1.48
C ALA A 24 -6.83 -6.55 2.18
N THR A 25 -6.67 -6.55 3.52
CA THR A 25 -6.58 -7.77 4.32
C THR A 25 -7.90 -8.55 4.36
N ASP A 26 -9.04 -7.89 4.13
CA ASP A 26 -10.33 -8.56 4.01
C ASP A 26 -10.36 -9.42 2.73
N PRO A 27 -10.69 -10.72 2.80
CA PRO A 27 -10.82 -11.58 1.63
C PRO A 27 -11.85 -11.10 0.61
N SER A 28 -12.87 -10.34 1.03
CA SER A 28 -13.91 -9.75 0.18
C SER A 28 -13.47 -8.43 -0.48
N TYR A 29 -12.38 -7.82 -0.04
CA TYR A 29 -11.87 -6.58 -0.64
C TYR A 29 -11.43 -6.88 -2.09
N PRO A 30 -11.87 -6.07 -3.06
CA PRO A 30 -11.70 -6.41 -4.48
C PRO A 30 -10.29 -6.15 -5.02
N ALA A 31 -9.38 -5.64 -4.20
CA ALA A 31 -8.03 -5.27 -4.61
C ALA A 31 -6.96 -5.83 -3.69
N GLU A 32 -5.75 -5.89 -4.22
CA GLU A 32 -4.52 -6.26 -3.51
C GLU A 32 -3.49 -5.17 -3.79
N ILE A 33 -2.93 -4.58 -2.72
CA ILE A 33 -1.85 -3.61 -2.86
C ILE A 33 -0.54 -4.37 -3.04
N VAL A 34 0.04 -4.28 -4.23
CA VAL A 34 1.21 -5.09 -4.63
C VAL A 34 2.50 -4.30 -4.76
N ARG A 35 2.42 -2.97 -4.73
CA ARG A 35 3.59 -2.07 -4.83
C ARG A 35 3.29 -0.73 -4.16
N VAL A 36 4.30 -0.14 -3.52
CA VAL A 36 4.28 1.27 -3.10
C VAL A 36 5.49 2.00 -3.68
N ILE A 37 5.25 3.12 -4.35
CA ILE A 37 6.30 3.91 -4.99
C ILE A 37 6.28 5.31 -4.38
N SER A 38 7.45 5.84 -4.02
CA SER A 38 7.56 7.24 -3.61
C SER A 38 8.56 8.01 -4.45
N ASN A 39 8.22 9.27 -4.71
CA ASN A 39 9.14 10.24 -5.27
C ASN A 39 10.00 10.96 -4.21
N VAL A 40 9.77 10.70 -2.92
CA VAL A 40 10.53 11.30 -1.81
C VAL A 40 11.35 10.20 -1.13
N PRO A 41 12.69 10.27 -1.18
CA PRO A 41 13.55 9.33 -0.46
C PRO A 41 13.25 9.35 1.04
N GLY A 42 13.11 8.16 1.64
CA GLY A 42 12.83 8.04 3.08
C GLY A 42 11.44 8.51 3.52
N ALA A 43 10.47 8.62 2.59
CA ALA A 43 9.09 8.89 2.97
C ALA A 43 8.60 7.88 4.01
N GLY A 44 8.04 8.35 5.12
CA GLY A 44 7.62 7.49 6.23
C GLY A 44 6.60 6.40 5.83
N GLY A 45 5.84 6.62 4.76
CA GLY A 45 4.94 5.60 4.22
C GLY A 45 5.65 4.39 3.59
N LEU A 46 6.91 4.51 3.16
CA LEU A 46 7.67 3.37 2.62
C LEU A 46 7.94 2.32 3.71
N ALA A 47 8.35 2.74 4.91
CA ALA A 47 8.55 1.83 6.03
C ALA A 47 7.25 1.13 6.45
N ALA A 48 6.12 1.86 6.41
CA ALA A 48 4.80 1.27 6.70
C ALA A 48 4.38 0.23 5.64
N ALA A 49 4.72 0.43 4.37
CA ALA A 49 4.48 -0.53 3.30
C ALA A 49 5.35 -1.79 3.47
N GLU A 50 6.64 -1.61 3.78
CA GLU A 50 7.58 -2.70 4.03
C GLU A 50 7.14 -3.58 5.22
N ILE A 51 6.70 -2.99 6.33
CA ILE A 51 6.13 -3.71 7.49
C ILE A 51 4.91 -4.56 7.08
N ALA A 52 4.12 -4.08 6.11
CA ALA A 52 2.97 -4.80 5.59
C ALA A 52 3.33 -5.85 4.51
N GLY A 53 4.62 -6.05 4.21
CA GLY A 53 5.09 -6.95 3.17
C GLY A 53 4.87 -6.43 1.75
N VAL A 54 4.68 -5.12 1.58
CA VAL A 54 4.51 -4.46 0.29
C VAL A 54 5.75 -3.62 0.01
N GLU A 55 6.62 -4.12 -0.86
CA GLU A 55 7.74 -3.38 -1.45
C GLU A 55 7.30 -2.75 -2.76
#